data_AF-A0A8J7YQ55-F1
#
_entry.id   AF-A0A8J7YQ55-F1
#
_cell.length_a   1.000
_cell.length_b   1.000
_cell.length_c   1.000
_cell.angle_alpha   90.00
_cell.angle_beta   90.00
_cell.angle_gamma   90.00
#
_symmetry.space_group_name_H-M   'P 1'
#
loop_
_entity.id
_entity.type
_entity.pdbx_description
1 polymer ?
#
loop_
_entity_poly.entity_id
_entity_poly.type
_entity_poly.pdbx_seq_one_letter_code
_entity_poly.pdbx_strand_id
1 'polypeptide(L)'
;MLTELTALVQSSQQAAGSTVGTGFIALFLTLAVLLSIRRIRSSIYGAKFSKRRLFFRAAAYLILTTAGLFSAGPYALEIYMTLALIPPGMLAGLKWGSAADFFYVGSQVYYRRSFLIVVLWLVTFIGKVLGEVLFPDQFAAVFVIAVLLSSLTGVILGETVAVQRSFAEFRYSATQQG
;
A
#
# COMPACT_ATOMS: atom_id res chain seq x y z
N MET A 1 45.86 -24.28 3.20
CA MET A 1 45.93 -22.84 3.53
C MET A 1 45.05 -21.99 2.61
N LEU A 2 45.18 -22.05 1.28
CA LEU A 2 44.33 -21.27 0.36
C LEU A 2 42.84 -21.66 0.41
N THR A 3 42.53 -22.95 0.62
CA THR A 3 41.16 -23.47 0.74
C THR A 3 40.41 -22.99 1.99
N GLU A 4 41.10 -22.78 3.11
CA GLU A 4 40.49 -22.26 4.34
C GLU A 4 40.27 -20.75 4.28
N LEU A 5 41.17 -20.02 3.61
CA LEU A 5 40.98 -18.59 3.34
C LEU A 5 39.77 -18.34 2.42
N THR A 6 39.56 -19.16 1.38
CA THR A 6 38.36 -19.02 0.53
C THR A 6 37.06 -19.34 1.26
N ALA A 7 37.07 -20.30 2.19
CA ALA A 7 35.90 -20.63 3.00
C ALA A 7 35.54 -19.51 4.01
N LEU A 8 36.55 -18.85 4.59
CA LEU A 8 36.35 -17.69 5.47
C LEU A 8 35.82 -16.45 4.71
N VAL A 9 36.29 -16.21 3.47
CA VAL A 9 35.76 -15.13 2.64
C VAL A 9 34.32 -15.41 2.18
N GLN A 10 33.99 -16.66 1.80
CA GLN A 10 32.63 -17.03 1.40
C GLN A 10 31.62 -16.95 2.56
N SER A 11 32.01 -17.42 3.76
CA SER A 11 31.14 -17.34 4.94
C SER A 11 30.89 -15.91 5.41
N SER A 12 31.90 -15.03 5.34
CA SER A 12 31.73 -13.60 5.64
C SER A 12 30.88 -12.86 4.60
N GLN A 13 30.97 -13.21 3.32
CA GLN A 13 30.10 -12.65 2.27
C GLN A 13 28.65 -13.14 2.36
N GLN A 14 28.40 -14.42 2.71
CA GLN A 14 27.04 -14.92 2.95
C GLN A 14 26.40 -14.33 4.21
N ALA A 15 27.17 -14.10 5.28
CA ALA A 15 26.69 -13.45 6.49
C ALA A 15 26.34 -11.95 6.26
N ALA A 16 27.12 -11.25 5.45
CA ALA A 16 26.85 -9.86 5.08
C ALA A 16 25.67 -9.72 4.11
N GLY A 17 25.51 -10.64 3.15
CA GLY A 17 24.39 -10.63 2.20
C GLY A 17 23.03 -10.93 2.86
N SER A 18 22.99 -11.83 3.84
CA SER A 18 21.75 -12.22 4.54
C SER A 18 21.24 -11.19 5.54
N THR A 19 22.13 -10.41 6.18
CA THR A 19 21.75 -9.35 7.11
C THR A 19 21.16 -8.12 6.42
N VAL A 20 21.66 -7.75 5.24
CA VAL A 20 21.12 -6.63 4.45
C VAL A 20 19.73 -6.97 3.90
N GLY A 21 19.52 -8.20 3.40
CA GLY A 21 18.23 -8.64 2.87
C GLY A 21 17.13 -8.71 3.93
N THR A 22 17.43 -9.27 5.11
CA THR A 22 16.47 -9.37 6.22
C THR A 22 16.13 -8.00 6.84
N GLY A 23 17.12 -7.12 6.98
CA GLY A 23 16.90 -5.75 7.46
C GLY A 23 16.01 -4.92 6.54
N PHE A 24 16.16 -5.06 5.22
CA PHE A 24 15.31 -4.38 4.24
C PHE A 24 13.85 -4.82 4.34
N ILE A 25 13.59 -6.13 4.42
CA ILE A 25 12.24 -6.69 4.57
C ILE A 25 11.57 -6.19 5.85
N ALA A 26 12.29 -6.22 6.98
CA ALA A 26 11.78 -5.76 8.27
C ALA A 26 11.42 -4.26 8.25
N LEU A 27 12.28 -3.42 7.66
CA LEU A 27 12.01 -1.99 7.50
C LEU A 27 10.76 -1.75 6.63
N PHE A 28 10.64 -2.49 5.53
CA PHE A 28 9.53 -2.35 4.59
C PHE A 28 8.19 -2.74 5.22
N LEU A 29 8.15 -3.87 5.94
CA LEU A 29 6.97 -4.28 6.72
C LEU A 29 6.62 -3.27 7.81
N THR A 30 7.61 -2.78 8.56
CA THR A 30 7.39 -1.78 9.61
C THR A 30 6.77 -0.51 9.04
N LEU A 31 7.25 -0.04 7.88
CA LEU A 31 6.75 1.14 7.22
C LEU A 31 5.30 0.94 6.72
N ALA A 32 5.01 -0.22 6.13
CA ALA A 32 3.66 -0.59 5.68
C ALA A 32 2.65 -0.64 6.85
N VAL A 33 3.03 -1.25 7.97
CA VAL A 33 2.21 -1.33 9.19
C VAL A 33 1.99 0.05 9.78
N LEU A 34 3.05 0.85 9.96
CA LEU A 34 2.97 2.19 10.57
C LEU A 34 2.08 3.12 9.75
N LEU A 35 2.23 3.13 8.42
CA LEU A 35 1.39 3.94 7.54
C LEU A 35 -0.07 3.49 7.60
N SER A 36 -0.31 2.18 7.65
CA SER A 36 -1.66 1.60 7.72
C SER A 36 -2.35 1.91 9.05
N ILE A 37 -1.66 1.73 10.19
CA ILE A 37 -2.21 2.10 11.52
C ILE A 37 -2.54 3.60 11.55
N ARG A 38 -1.63 4.46 11.08
CA ARG A 38 -1.86 5.91 11.04
C ARG A 38 -3.07 6.25 10.18
N ARG A 39 -3.26 5.56 9.05
CA ARG A 39 -4.42 5.74 8.18
C ARG A 39 -5.71 5.25 8.85
N ILE A 40 -5.71 4.05 9.45
CA ILE A 40 -6.86 3.44 10.14
C ILE A 40 -7.32 4.34 11.29
N ARG A 41 -6.39 4.78 12.15
CA ARG A 41 -6.70 5.73 13.23
C ARG A 41 -7.36 7.01 12.69
N SER A 42 -6.84 7.55 11.59
CA SER A 42 -7.42 8.74 10.96
C SER A 42 -8.79 8.50 10.32
N SER A 43 -9.09 7.25 9.94
CA SER A 43 -10.40 6.84 9.42
C SER A 43 -11.45 6.79 10.52
N ILE A 44 -11.09 6.23 11.69
CA ILE A 44 -12.02 6.01 12.80
C ILE A 44 -12.37 7.33 13.51
N TYR A 45 -11.35 8.08 13.92
CA TYR A 45 -11.57 9.34 14.66
C TYR A 45 -11.91 10.52 13.74
N GLY A 46 -11.77 10.33 12.42
CA GLY A 46 -11.80 11.40 11.43
C GLY A 46 -10.50 12.21 11.42
N ALA A 47 -10.26 12.90 10.32
CA ALA A 47 -9.07 13.74 10.17
C ALA A 47 -9.39 15.02 9.40
N LYS A 48 -8.64 16.08 9.73
CA LYS A 48 -8.68 17.34 8.97
C LYS A 48 -8.42 17.05 7.49
N PHE A 49 -9.34 17.51 6.65
CA PHE A 49 -9.23 17.33 5.21
C PHE A 49 -8.07 18.14 4.65
N SER A 50 -7.26 17.50 3.81
CA SER A 50 -6.18 18.13 3.07
C SER A 50 -5.93 17.33 1.80
N LYS A 51 -6.13 17.96 0.64
CA LYS A 51 -5.91 17.34 -0.68
C LYS A 51 -4.50 16.77 -0.78
N ARG A 52 -3.48 17.55 -0.39
CA ARG A 52 -2.07 17.12 -0.38
C ARG A 52 -1.88 15.85 0.45
N ARG A 53 -2.43 15.80 1.66
CA ARG A 53 -2.31 14.63 2.55
C ARG A 53 -3.05 13.41 2.01
N LEU A 54 -4.19 13.63 1.37
CA LEU A 54 -5.01 12.58 0.75
C LEU A 54 -4.23 11.89 -0.37
N PHE A 55 -3.70 12.65 -1.33
CA PHE A 55 -2.89 12.10 -2.43
C PHE A 55 -1.54 11.52 -1.97
N PHE A 56 -0.85 12.17 -1.04
CA PHE A 56 0.42 11.67 -0.54
C PHE A 56 0.28 10.28 0.09
N ARG A 57 -0.80 10.05 0.85
CA ARG A 57 -1.09 8.72 1.41
C ARG A 57 -1.32 7.71 0.30
N ALA A 58 -2.13 8.04 -0.69
CA ALA A 58 -2.41 7.17 -1.83
C ALA A 58 -1.13 6.79 -2.59
N ALA A 59 -0.26 7.77 -2.86
CA ALA A 59 1.04 7.57 -3.47
C ALA A 59 1.97 6.67 -2.63
N ALA A 60 1.94 6.78 -1.29
CA ALA A 60 2.73 5.92 -0.43
C ALA A 60 2.35 4.42 -0.56
N TYR A 61 1.06 4.11 -0.69
CA TYR A 61 0.60 2.73 -0.94
C TYR A 61 1.02 2.22 -2.32
N LEU A 62 0.96 3.09 -3.33
CA LEU A 62 1.47 2.78 -4.66
C LEU A 62 2.96 2.46 -4.61
N ILE A 63 3.78 3.32 -3.99
CA ILE A 63 5.22 3.11 -3.84
C ILE A 63 5.51 1.81 -3.10
N LEU A 64 4.82 1.55 -1.99
CA LEU A 64 4.98 0.30 -1.23
C LEU A 64 4.61 -0.93 -2.06
N THR A 65 3.54 -0.85 -2.84
CA THR A 65 3.12 -1.96 -3.71
C THR A 65 4.16 -2.20 -4.78
N THR A 66 4.56 -1.15 -5.50
CA THR A 66 5.55 -1.26 -6.58
C THR A 66 6.88 -1.78 -6.05
N ALA A 67 7.44 -1.16 -5.00
CA ALA A 67 8.69 -1.62 -4.41
C ALA A 67 8.57 -3.04 -3.82
N GLY A 68 7.39 -3.41 -3.32
CA GLY A 68 7.08 -4.79 -2.97
C GLY A 68 7.17 -5.72 -4.17
N LEU A 69 6.50 -5.43 -5.28
CA LEU A 69 6.52 -6.30 -6.47
C LEU A 69 7.93 -6.51 -7.04
N PHE A 70 8.77 -5.48 -7.01
CA PHE A 70 10.16 -5.57 -7.51
C PHE A 70 11.12 -6.33 -6.58
N SER A 71 10.72 -6.70 -5.35
CA SER A 71 11.57 -7.48 -4.45
C SER A 71 11.73 -8.95 -4.85
N ALA A 72 10.86 -9.46 -5.74
CA ALA A 72 10.75 -10.88 -6.07
C ALA A 72 11.75 -11.40 -7.13
N GLY A 73 12.62 -10.54 -7.65
CA GLY A 73 13.58 -10.90 -8.71
C GLY A 73 13.13 -10.54 -10.13
N PRO A 74 13.80 -11.04 -11.18
CA PRO A 74 13.76 -10.50 -12.54
C PRO A 74 12.52 -10.90 -13.37
N TYR A 75 11.40 -11.26 -12.74
CA TYR A 75 10.15 -11.64 -13.42
C TYR A 75 9.42 -10.40 -13.97
N ALA A 76 10.02 -9.79 -14.98
CA ALA A 76 9.60 -8.50 -15.51
C ALA A 76 8.16 -8.56 -16.06
N LEU A 77 7.80 -9.64 -16.78
CA LEU A 77 6.49 -9.77 -17.40
C LEU A 77 5.35 -9.81 -16.37
N GLU A 78 5.52 -10.57 -15.30
CA GLU A 78 4.53 -10.77 -14.26
C GLU A 78 4.37 -9.53 -13.39
N ILE A 79 5.46 -8.79 -13.17
CA ILE A 79 5.42 -7.45 -12.55
C ILE A 79 4.59 -6.50 -13.43
N TYR A 80 4.80 -6.48 -14.75
CA TYR A 80 4.00 -5.63 -15.63
C TYR A 80 2.51 -6.04 -15.67
N MET A 81 2.22 -7.34 -15.71
CA MET A 81 0.84 -7.85 -15.66
C MET A 81 0.14 -7.49 -14.35
N THR A 82 0.82 -7.61 -13.22
CA THR A 82 0.24 -7.23 -11.91
C THR A 82 0.07 -5.73 -11.78
N LEU A 83 1.01 -4.91 -12.27
CA LEU A 83 0.86 -3.45 -12.28
C LEU A 83 -0.27 -2.97 -13.21
N ALA A 84 -0.50 -3.67 -14.32
CA ALA A 84 -1.61 -3.39 -15.24
C ALA A 84 -3.00 -3.57 -14.62
N LEU A 85 -3.10 -4.21 -13.44
CA LEU A 85 -4.36 -4.32 -12.68
C LEU A 85 -4.66 -3.10 -11.80
N ILE A 86 -3.72 -2.16 -11.65
CA ILE A 86 -3.96 -0.93 -10.89
C ILE A 86 -5.07 -0.08 -11.54
N PRO A 87 -5.08 0.20 -12.86
CA PRO A 87 -6.17 0.94 -13.51
C PRO A 87 -7.58 0.33 -13.33
N PRO A 88 -7.83 -0.98 -13.58
CA PRO A 88 -9.15 -1.55 -13.34
C PRO A 88 -9.53 -1.53 -11.84
N GLY A 89 -8.57 -1.76 -10.93
CA GLY A 89 -8.81 -1.58 -9.50
C GLY A 89 -9.21 -0.13 -9.14
N MET A 90 -8.59 0.86 -9.79
CA MET A 90 -8.93 2.28 -9.63
C MET A 90 -10.37 2.57 -10.06
N LEU A 91 -10.82 2.00 -11.18
CA LEU A 91 -12.22 2.12 -11.62
C LEU A 91 -13.19 1.52 -10.59
N ALA A 92 -12.85 0.37 -10.00
CA ALA A 92 -13.64 -0.22 -8.91
C ALA A 92 -13.68 0.70 -7.67
N GLY A 93 -12.53 1.26 -7.28
CA GLY A 93 -12.41 2.15 -6.13
C GLY A 93 -13.21 3.45 -6.25
N LEU A 94 -13.44 3.96 -7.47
CA LEU A 94 -14.28 5.14 -7.70
C LEU A 94 -15.72 4.94 -7.21
N LYS A 95 -16.25 3.70 -7.24
CA LYS A 95 -17.60 3.39 -6.76
C LYS A 95 -17.71 3.37 -5.23
N TRP A 96 -16.62 3.06 -4.52
CA TRP A 96 -16.62 2.94 -3.05
C TRP A 96 -16.33 4.24 -2.32
N GLY A 97 -15.73 5.24 -2.96
CA GLY A 97 -15.37 6.49 -2.29
C GLY A 97 -16.54 7.45 -2.00
N SER A 98 -17.76 7.15 -2.45
CA SER A 98 -18.97 7.91 -2.11
C SER A 98 -19.38 7.78 -0.63
N ALA A 99 -18.84 6.79 0.09
CA ALA A 99 -19.12 6.56 1.51
C ALA A 99 -18.28 7.42 2.47
N ALA A 100 -17.71 8.53 1.98
CA ALA A 100 -16.90 9.43 2.81
C ALA A 100 -17.78 10.50 3.45
N ASP A 101 -17.84 10.49 4.78
CA ASP A 101 -18.59 11.48 5.54
C ASP A 101 -17.74 12.71 5.81
N PHE A 102 -18.26 13.89 5.43
CA PHE A 102 -17.65 15.19 5.71
C PHE A 102 -18.44 15.92 6.80
N PHE A 103 -17.71 16.55 7.74
CA PHE A 103 -18.32 17.29 8.83
C PHE A 103 -17.45 18.47 9.27
N TYR A 104 -18.07 19.47 9.88
CA TYR A 104 -17.37 20.63 10.43
C TYR A 104 -17.06 20.43 11.92
N VAL A 105 -15.84 20.80 12.32
CA VAL A 105 -15.45 20.98 13.72
C VAL A 105 -14.87 22.38 13.84
N GLY A 106 -15.67 23.31 14.36
CA GLY A 106 -15.38 24.75 14.29
C GLY A 106 -15.34 25.22 12.83
N SER A 107 -14.27 25.91 12.43
CA SER A 107 -14.05 26.40 11.05
C SER A 107 -13.36 25.40 10.12
N GLN A 108 -13.11 24.17 10.58
CA GLN A 108 -12.29 23.19 9.88
C GLN A 108 -13.15 22.03 9.37
N VAL A 109 -12.89 21.58 8.14
CA VAL A 109 -13.54 20.40 7.55
C VAL A 109 -12.77 19.14 7.93
N TYR A 110 -13.47 18.17 8.50
CA TYR A 110 -12.99 16.84 8.80
C TYR A 110 -13.70 15.83 7.89
N TYR A 111 -13.07 14.68 7.71
CA TYR A 111 -13.68 13.56 6.98
C TYR A 111 -13.41 12.22 7.66
N ARG A 112 -14.35 11.29 7.49
CA ARG A 112 -14.22 9.86 7.82
C ARG A 112 -14.37 9.04 6.55
N ARG A 113 -13.75 7.86 6.53
CA ARG A 113 -13.81 6.94 5.38
C ARG A 113 -13.66 5.49 5.86
N SER A 114 -14.08 4.55 5.04
CA SER A 114 -13.88 3.13 5.32
C SER A 114 -12.40 2.78 5.46
N PHE A 115 -12.04 2.07 6.52
CA PHE A 115 -10.68 1.57 6.73
C PHE A 115 -10.47 0.17 6.16
N LEU A 116 -11.54 -0.51 5.73
CA LEU A 116 -11.51 -1.93 5.34
C LEU A 116 -10.55 -2.20 4.19
N ILE A 117 -10.57 -1.35 3.15
CA ILE A 117 -9.67 -1.47 1.99
C ILE A 117 -8.20 -1.43 2.42
N VAL A 118 -7.88 -0.59 3.42
CA VAL A 118 -6.51 -0.44 3.95
C VAL A 118 -6.08 -1.67 4.71
N VAL A 119 -6.98 -2.25 5.50
CA VAL A 119 -6.72 -3.49 6.24
C VAL A 119 -6.53 -4.65 5.29
N LEU A 120 -7.41 -4.81 4.30
CA LEU A 120 -7.28 -5.82 3.25
C LEU A 120 -5.95 -5.66 2.50
N TRP A 121 -5.58 -4.44 2.14
CA TRP A 121 -4.31 -4.14 1.51
C TRP A 121 -3.13 -4.55 2.40
N LEU A 122 -3.16 -4.19 3.69
CA LEU A 122 -2.09 -4.53 4.63
C LEU A 122 -1.94 -6.04 4.82
N VAL A 123 -3.06 -6.75 5.01
CA VAL A 123 -3.06 -8.22 5.16
C VAL A 123 -2.51 -8.88 3.90
N THR A 124 -2.94 -8.42 2.72
CA THR A 124 -2.45 -8.94 1.44
C THR A 124 -0.96 -8.66 1.26
N PHE A 125 -0.50 -7.47 1.64
CA PHE A 125 0.90 -7.08 1.56
C PHE A 125 1.79 -7.94 2.48
N ILE A 126 1.37 -8.13 3.74
CA ILE A 126 2.07 -9.01 4.68
C ILE A 126 2.06 -10.45 4.14
N GLY A 127 0.92 -10.94 3.68
CA GLY A 127 0.78 -12.27 3.08
C GLY A 127 1.69 -12.48 1.89
N LYS A 128 1.87 -11.46 1.05
CA LYS A 128 2.80 -11.47 -0.09
C LYS A 128 4.24 -11.63 0.38
N VAL A 129 4.67 -10.79 1.32
CA VAL A 129 6.05 -10.83 1.86
C VAL A 129 6.32 -12.16 2.56
N LEU A 130 5.39 -12.64 3.38
CA LEU A 130 5.52 -13.94 4.04
C LEU A 130 5.52 -15.09 3.03
N GLY A 131 4.69 -15.02 1.97
CA GLY A 131 4.66 -16.01 0.91
C GLY A 131 5.99 -16.14 0.20
N GLU A 132 6.64 -15.03 -0.11
CA GLU A 132 7.97 -15.03 -0.74
C GLU A 132 9.07 -15.57 0.16
N VAL A 133 9.02 -15.29 1.45
CA VAL A 133 10.06 -15.71 2.40
C VAL A 133 9.88 -17.17 2.81
N LEU A 134 8.64 -17.60 3.09
CA LEU A 134 8.35 -18.93 3.62
C LEU A 134 8.14 -19.98 2.53
N PHE A 135 7.68 -19.57 1.34
CA PHE A 135 7.31 -20.46 0.24
C PHE A 135 7.84 -19.97 -1.11
N PRO A 136 9.18 -19.80 -1.28
CA PRO A 136 9.77 -19.23 -2.50
C PRO A 136 9.44 -20.03 -3.78
N ASP A 137 9.19 -21.33 -3.65
CA ASP A 137 8.86 -22.20 -4.79
C ASP A 137 7.39 -22.12 -5.22
N GLN A 138 6.52 -21.50 -4.41
CA GLN A 138 5.07 -21.42 -4.65
C GLN A 138 4.69 -20.19 -5.46
N PHE A 139 5.31 -20.04 -6.64
CA PHE A 139 5.14 -18.86 -7.51
C PHE A 139 3.68 -18.52 -7.80
N ALA A 140 2.85 -19.52 -8.11
CA ALA A 140 1.44 -19.31 -8.44
C ALA A 140 0.66 -18.67 -7.28
N ALA A 141 0.89 -19.11 -6.04
CA ALA A 141 0.21 -18.57 -4.87
C ALA A 141 0.65 -17.12 -4.59
N VAL A 142 1.95 -16.85 -4.65
CA VAL A 142 2.50 -15.50 -4.48
C VAL A 142 1.99 -14.56 -5.58
N PHE A 143 1.90 -15.03 -6.82
CA PHE A 143 1.36 -14.27 -7.95
C PHE A 143 -0.12 -13.88 -7.74
N VAL A 144 -0.96 -14.80 -7.27
CA VAL A 144 -2.37 -14.49 -6.96
C VAL A 144 -2.47 -13.42 -5.87
N ILE A 145 -1.62 -13.49 -4.84
CA ILE A 145 -1.58 -12.47 -3.79
C ILE A 145 -1.09 -11.13 -4.37
N ALA A 146 -0.13 -11.13 -5.29
CA ALA A 146 0.36 -9.92 -5.98
C ALA A 146 -0.73 -9.27 -6.86
N VAL A 147 -1.51 -10.07 -7.57
CA VAL A 147 -2.70 -9.63 -8.33
C VAL A 147 -3.71 -8.94 -7.41
N LEU A 148 -4.02 -9.55 -6.26
CA LEU A 148 -4.91 -8.97 -5.26
C LEU A 148 -4.36 -7.66 -4.69
N LEU A 149 -3.05 -7.63 -4.38
CA LEU A 149 -2.37 -6.47 -3.82
C LEU A 149 -2.44 -5.27 -4.78
N SER A 150 -2.08 -5.47 -6.06
CA SER A 150 -2.17 -4.42 -7.09
C SER A 150 -3.59 -3.93 -7.31
N SER A 151 -4.56 -4.84 -7.30
CA SER A 151 -5.98 -4.48 -7.45
C SER A 151 -6.45 -3.61 -6.28
N LEU A 152 -6.10 -3.97 -5.04
CA LEU A 152 -6.42 -3.19 -3.84
C LEU A 152 -5.71 -1.83 -3.83
N THR A 153 -4.48 -1.76 -4.34
CA THR A 153 -3.77 -0.48 -4.54
C THR A 153 -4.52 0.41 -5.52
N GLY A 154 -4.97 -0.14 -6.65
CA GLY A 154 -5.87 0.55 -7.57
C GLY A 154 -7.10 1.09 -6.85
N VAL A 155 -7.78 0.24 -6.07
CA VAL A 155 -8.96 0.62 -5.31
C VAL A 155 -8.68 1.80 -4.36
N ILE A 156 -7.55 1.80 -3.66
CA ILE A 156 -7.11 2.91 -2.80
C ILE A 156 -6.96 4.22 -3.60
N LEU A 157 -6.38 4.16 -4.80
CA LEU A 157 -6.23 5.33 -5.67
C LEU A 157 -7.61 5.83 -6.15
N GLY A 158 -8.50 4.93 -6.55
CA GLY A 158 -9.87 5.25 -6.96
C GLY A 158 -10.67 5.92 -5.85
N GLU A 159 -10.62 5.34 -4.65
CA GLU A 159 -11.25 5.89 -3.44
C GLU A 159 -10.75 7.32 -3.17
N THR A 160 -9.44 7.55 -3.33
CA THR A 160 -8.81 8.86 -3.13
C THR A 160 -9.39 9.92 -4.08
N VAL A 161 -9.60 9.58 -5.35
CA VAL A 161 -10.23 10.47 -6.33
C VAL A 161 -11.70 10.72 -6.00
N ALA A 162 -12.44 9.68 -5.63
CA ALA A 162 -13.85 9.80 -5.28
C ALA A 162 -14.05 10.68 -4.03
N VAL A 163 -13.24 10.51 -2.98
CA VAL A 163 -13.24 11.38 -1.78
C VAL A 163 -13.02 12.85 -2.15
N GLN A 164 -12.13 13.14 -3.11
CA GLN A 164 -11.93 14.51 -3.57
C GLN A 164 -13.17 15.09 -4.27
N ARG A 165 -13.88 14.28 -5.05
CA ARG A 165 -15.12 14.70 -5.73
C ARG A 165 -16.21 15.00 -4.70
N SER A 166 -16.44 14.08 -3.75
CA SER A 166 -17.41 14.28 -2.66
C SER A 166 -17.11 15.52 -1.82
N PHE A 167 -15.84 15.86 -1.61
CA PHE A 167 -15.47 17.12 -0.95
C PHE A 167 -15.88 18.37 -1.74
N ALA A 168 -15.81 18.32 -3.08
CA ALA A 168 -16.22 19.45 -3.91
C ALA A 168 -17.75 19.65 -3.85
N GLU A 169 -18.51 18.56 -3.89
CA GLU A 169 -19.98 18.57 -3.75
C GLU A 169 -20.43 19.08 -2.38
N PHE A 170 -19.75 18.63 -1.31
CA PHE A 170 -19.99 19.10 0.05
C PHE A 170 -19.79 20.62 0.18
N ARG A 171 -18.71 21.15 -0.41
CA ARG A 171 -18.45 22.60 -0.40
C ARG A 171 -19.50 23.40 -1.16
N TYR A 172 -19.93 22.90 -2.33
CA TYR A 172 -20.96 23.57 -3.13
C TYR A 172 -22.28 23.69 -2.36
N SER A 173 -22.70 22.60 -1.72
CA SER A 173 -23.93 22.54 -0.93
C SER A 173 -23.90 23.49 0.27
N ALA A 174 -22.75 23.60 0.95
CA ALA A 174 -22.57 24.50 2.08
C ALA A 174 -22.65 25.99 1.68
N THR A 175 -22.30 26.34 0.43
CA THR A 175 -22.38 27.72 -0.07
C THR A 175 -23.81 28.12 -0.46
N GLN A 176 -24.70 27.18 -0.78
CA GLN A 176 -26.09 27.51 -1.12
C GLN A 176 -27.03 27.63 0.08
N GLN A 177 -26.61 27.17 1.26
CA GLN A 177 -27.45 27.18 2.47
C GLN A 177 -27.14 28.34 3.42
N GLY A 178 -26.10 29.14 3.15
CA GLY A 178 -25.71 30.30 3.96
C GLY A 178 -25.90 31.60 3.20
#